data_AF-A0A657B7Q3-F1
#
_entry.id   AF-A0A657B7Q3-F1
#
_cell.length_a   1.000
_cell.length_b   1.000
_cell.length_c   1.000
_cell.angle_alpha   90.00
_cell.angle_beta   90.00
_cell.angle_gamma   90.00
#
_symmetry.space_group_name_H-M   'P 1'
#
loop_
_entity.id
_entity.type
_entity.pdbx_description
1 polymer ?
#
loop_
_entity_poly.entity_id
_entity_poly.type
_entity_poly.pdbx_seq_one_letter_code
_entity_poly.pdbx_strand_id
1 'polypeptide(L)'
;MMGYTVEDANTPVVKTTNCILAPEVNELPLSEHAQACIRCGLCTEACPAELLPQQLYWFSRSGEYEKAEHHNLFDCIECGACAYVCPSSIPLVQYYRHAKGEIKEQRLETEKSDRARIRFEARQERLEREAQEKEAKRKARADAAAKMQAEKASLATAQNADTPSGKANNTATQDPKKAAIEAALARKQANTEAAPTLATSAEPEKSIDELKELFEKAQLKLDKMIDALEDAKANAPDNVAKLQRAVEKNQLRVNQAKQNYEKARKVAENNQPSASPATSSTALQPSLEELHVHLEKAQNKLEKMEEALKEAKSNTPDAIEKLQRAVTKNKVRVAAAQEAYDHVLKQQQETN
;
A
#
# COMPACT_ATOMS: atom_id res chain seq x y z
N MET A 1 5.84 -37.28 -6.07
CA MET A 1 4.88 -37.28 -4.96
C MET A 1 4.25 -35.89 -4.84
N MET A 2 2.92 -35.78 -4.80
CA MET A 2 2.24 -34.50 -4.54
C MET A 2 2.24 -34.22 -3.04
N GLY A 3 2.55 -32.98 -2.64
CA GLY A 3 2.59 -32.57 -1.24
C GLY A 3 3.53 -31.39 -0.99
N TYR A 4 3.58 -30.95 0.26
CA TYR A 4 4.56 -30.00 0.78
C TYR A 4 5.02 -30.49 2.16
N THR A 5 6.26 -30.17 2.53
CA THR A 5 6.79 -30.49 3.85
C THR A 5 6.08 -29.62 4.89
N VAL A 6 5.64 -30.24 5.98
CA VAL A 6 5.04 -29.56 7.13
C VAL A 6 6.08 -29.57 8.26
N GLU A 7 6.42 -28.40 8.78
CA GLU A 7 7.43 -28.26 9.84
C GLU A 7 6.81 -28.29 11.25
N ASP A 8 5.54 -27.88 11.38
CA ASP A 8 4.84 -27.81 12.67
C ASP A 8 3.84 -28.95 12.84
N ALA A 9 3.98 -29.70 13.94
CA ALA A 9 3.08 -30.79 14.34
C ALA A 9 1.65 -30.33 14.66
N ASN A 10 1.44 -29.02 14.92
CA ASN A 10 0.10 -28.46 15.16
C ASN A 10 -0.66 -28.10 13.87
N THR A 11 -0.07 -28.33 12.70
CA THR A 11 -0.73 -28.01 11.42
C THR A 11 -2.01 -28.83 11.25
N PRO A 12 -3.18 -28.18 11.05
CA PRO A 12 -4.45 -28.88 10.99
C PRO A 12 -4.58 -29.70 9.70
N VAL A 13 -5.12 -30.91 9.83
CA VAL A 13 -5.46 -31.78 8.70
C VAL A 13 -6.84 -31.39 8.17
N VAL A 14 -6.91 -30.96 6.91
CA VAL A 14 -8.17 -30.59 6.24
C VAL A 14 -8.73 -31.76 5.44
N LYS A 15 -10.02 -31.68 5.06
CA LYS A 15 -10.72 -32.71 4.25
C LYS A 15 -9.99 -33.09 2.95
N THR A 16 -9.20 -32.17 2.39
CA THR A 16 -8.42 -32.38 1.16
C THR A 16 -7.08 -33.07 1.40
N THR A 17 -6.72 -33.36 2.65
CA THR A 17 -5.49 -34.10 2.99
C THR A 17 -5.71 -35.58 2.68
N ASN A 18 -4.98 -36.09 1.71
CA ASN A 18 -5.11 -37.49 1.29
C ASN A 18 -4.22 -38.43 2.13
N CYS A 19 -2.96 -38.03 2.36
CA CYS A 19 -2.00 -38.83 3.13
C CYS A 19 -1.03 -37.92 3.90
N ILE A 20 -0.51 -38.44 5.02
CA ILE A 20 0.59 -37.85 5.80
C ILE A 20 1.73 -38.86 5.75
N LEU A 21 2.93 -38.40 5.41
CA LEU A 21 4.12 -39.22 5.32
C LEU A 21 5.10 -38.78 6.39
N ALA A 22 5.54 -39.74 7.21
CA ALA A 22 6.55 -39.56 8.24
C ALA A 22 7.67 -40.60 8.04
N PRO A 23 8.42 -40.51 6.92
CA PRO A 23 9.48 -41.47 6.64
C PRO A 23 10.68 -41.25 7.57
N GLU A 24 11.40 -42.34 7.87
CA GLU A 24 12.72 -42.24 8.50
C GLU A 24 13.77 -41.74 7.48
N VAL A 25 14.88 -41.19 7.96
CA VAL A 25 15.97 -40.64 7.11
C VAL A 25 16.52 -41.70 6.14
N ASN A 26 16.53 -42.97 6.54
CA ASN A 26 16.98 -44.08 5.69
C ASN A 26 15.99 -44.40 4.55
N GLU A 27 14.70 -44.12 4.74
CA GLU A 27 13.65 -44.39 3.73
C GLU A 27 13.55 -43.24 2.72
N LEU A 28 13.74 -42.00 3.21
CA LEU A 28 13.68 -40.81 2.38
C LEU A 28 14.83 -39.86 2.76
N PRO A 29 16.04 -40.06 2.18
CA PRO A 29 17.18 -39.21 2.49
C PRO A 29 16.94 -37.78 2.03
N LEU A 30 17.52 -36.82 2.76
CA LEU A 30 17.46 -35.42 2.36
C LEU A 30 18.13 -35.25 0.99
N SER A 31 17.47 -34.52 0.10
CA SER A 31 18.05 -34.19 -1.20
C SER A 31 19.30 -33.35 -1.02
N GLU A 32 20.35 -33.65 -1.80
CA GLU A 32 21.54 -32.82 -1.87
C GLU A 32 21.21 -31.39 -2.33
N HIS A 33 22.12 -30.45 -2.04
CA HIS A 33 21.97 -29.07 -2.48
C HIS A 33 21.84 -28.98 -4.00
N ALA A 34 20.90 -28.17 -4.47
CA ALA A 34 20.63 -27.98 -5.89
C ALA A 34 21.90 -27.52 -6.63
N GLN A 35 22.29 -28.30 -7.64
CA GLN A 35 23.41 -28.02 -8.53
C GLN A 35 22.93 -27.40 -9.85
N ALA A 36 23.88 -26.93 -10.67
CA ALA A 36 23.58 -26.41 -11.99
C ALA A 36 22.98 -27.49 -12.90
N CYS A 37 21.97 -27.12 -13.68
CA CYS A 37 21.33 -28.03 -14.64
C CYS A 37 22.31 -28.44 -15.74
N ILE A 38 22.61 -29.74 -15.84
CA ILE A 38 23.48 -30.33 -16.88
C ILE A 38 22.74 -30.69 -18.18
N ARG A 39 21.45 -30.37 -18.27
CA ARG A 39 20.60 -30.62 -19.44
C ARG A 39 20.51 -32.09 -19.89
N CYS A 40 20.44 -33.03 -18.95
CA CYS A 40 20.42 -34.47 -19.23
C CYS A 40 19.13 -35.02 -19.90
N GLY A 41 18.00 -34.31 -19.85
CA GLY A 41 16.74 -34.74 -20.49
C GLY A 41 15.85 -35.68 -19.65
N LEU A 42 16.35 -36.31 -18.59
CA LEU A 42 15.60 -37.26 -17.74
C LEU A 42 14.26 -36.72 -17.21
N CYS A 43 14.20 -35.42 -16.92
CA CYS A 43 12.97 -34.78 -16.45
C CYS A 43 11.81 -34.84 -17.46
N THR A 44 12.09 -34.83 -18.76
CA THR A 44 11.09 -34.94 -19.83
C THR A 44 10.54 -36.36 -19.92
N GLU A 45 11.42 -37.36 -19.87
CA GLU A 45 11.03 -38.78 -19.93
C GLU A 45 10.17 -39.21 -18.72
N ALA A 46 10.46 -38.65 -17.55
CA ALA A 46 9.70 -38.94 -16.33
C ALA A 46 8.39 -38.12 -16.19
N CYS A 47 8.12 -37.17 -17.09
CA CYS A 47 6.95 -36.29 -16.94
C CYS A 47 5.66 -37.01 -17.39
N PRO A 48 4.69 -37.27 -16.49
CA PRO A 48 3.45 -37.95 -16.86
C PRO A 48 2.49 -37.08 -17.70
N ALA A 49 2.76 -35.77 -17.77
CA ALA A 49 1.98 -34.81 -18.56
C ALA A 49 2.66 -34.48 -19.90
N GLU A 50 3.74 -35.18 -20.25
CA GLU A 50 4.49 -34.99 -21.52
C GLU A 50 4.94 -33.54 -21.79
N LEU A 51 5.20 -32.79 -20.72
CA LEU A 51 5.71 -31.42 -20.80
C LEU A 51 7.21 -31.40 -21.07
N LEU A 52 7.76 -30.18 -21.22
CA LEU A 52 9.20 -29.91 -21.30
C LEU A 52 9.70 -29.23 -20.01
N PRO A 53 9.91 -29.97 -18.89
CA PRO A 53 10.33 -29.39 -17.61
C PRO A 53 11.62 -28.57 -17.70
N GLN A 54 12.56 -28.99 -18.54
CA GLN A 54 13.80 -28.25 -18.75
C GLN A 54 13.54 -26.81 -19.22
N GLN A 55 12.68 -26.62 -20.23
CA GLN A 55 12.36 -25.30 -20.76
C GLN A 55 11.53 -24.48 -19.76
N LEU A 56 10.52 -25.12 -19.17
CA LEU A 56 9.70 -24.51 -18.12
C LEU A 56 10.54 -24.02 -16.94
N TYR A 57 11.59 -24.75 -16.57
CA TYR A 57 12.50 -24.37 -15.50
C TYR A 57 13.25 -23.09 -15.83
N TRP A 58 13.80 -22.99 -17.05
CA TRP A 58 14.51 -21.79 -17.47
C TRP A 58 13.59 -20.58 -17.52
N PHE A 59 12.38 -20.70 -18.07
CA PHE A 59 11.40 -19.61 -18.10
C PHE A 59 10.92 -19.21 -16.71
N SER A 60 10.67 -20.19 -15.83
CA SER A 60 10.25 -19.91 -14.45
C SER A 60 11.37 -19.26 -13.64
N ARG A 61 12.63 -19.66 -13.87
CA ARG A 61 13.80 -19.10 -13.19
C ARG A 61 14.18 -17.71 -13.69
N SER A 62 13.98 -17.42 -14.98
CA SER A 62 14.26 -16.09 -15.55
C SER A 62 13.12 -15.09 -15.36
N GLY A 63 11.96 -15.52 -14.84
CA GLY A 63 10.78 -14.68 -14.68
C GLY A 63 10.02 -14.44 -16.00
N GLU A 64 10.32 -15.20 -17.06
CA GLU A 64 9.65 -15.12 -18.36
C GLU A 64 8.34 -15.92 -18.34
N TYR A 65 7.39 -15.49 -17.51
CA TYR A 65 6.15 -16.22 -17.25
C TYR A 65 5.26 -16.37 -18.49
N GLU A 66 5.21 -15.38 -19.37
CA GLU A 66 4.48 -15.49 -20.64
C GLU A 66 4.96 -16.69 -21.46
N LYS A 67 6.27 -16.90 -21.58
CA LYS A 67 6.81 -18.06 -22.30
C LYS A 67 6.50 -19.36 -21.58
N ALA A 68 6.53 -19.36 -20.25
CA ALA A 68 6.13 -20.52 -19.46
C ALA A 68 4.66 -20.90 -19.70
N GLU A 69 3.75 -19.92 -19.79
CA GLU A 69 2.36 -20.16 -20.17
C GLU A 69 2.23 -20.76 -21.58
N HIS A 70 2.95 -20.20 -22.55
CA HIS A 70 2.95 -20.73 -23.93
C HIS A 70 3.47 -22.17 -24.02
N HIS A 71 4.25 -22.61 -23.03
CA HIS A 71 4.73 -23.99 -22.89
C HIS A 71 3.87 -24.82 -21.93
N ASN A 72 2.60 -24.43 -21.78
CA ASN A 72 1.59 -25.16 -21.02
C ASN A 72 1.96 -25.38 -19.55
N LEU A 73 2.58 -24.40 -18.89
CA LEU A 73 2.91 -24.48 -17.47
C LEU A 73 1.70 -24.87 -16.59
N PHE A 74 0.49 -24.47 -16.97
CA PHE A 74 -0.73 -24.79 -16.22
C PHE A 74 -1.15 -26.27 -16.28
N ASP A 75 -0.70 -27.02 -17.27
CA ASP A 75 -0.96 -28.46 -17.38
C ASP A 75 -0.06 -29.27 -16.44
N CYS A 76 0.98 -28.66 -15.87
CA CYS A 76 1.82 -29.30 -14.88
C CYS A 76 1.00 -29.63 -13.63
N ILE A 77 0.83 -30.91 -13.32
CA ILE A 77 0.07 -31.36 -12.12
C ILE A 77 0.89 -31.33 -10.82
N GLU A 78 2.10 -30.75 -10.85
CA GLU A 78 2.97 -30.61 -9.66
C GLU A 78 3.27 -31.94 -8.95
N CYS A 79 3.35 -33.03 -9.71
CA CYS A 79 3.56 -34.37 -9.18
C CYS A 79 4.98 -34.63 -8.66
N GLY A 80 5.98 -33.80 -8.97
CA GLY A 80 7.35 -33.95 -8.46
C GLY A 80 8.22 -35.00 -9.14
N ALA A 81 7.73 -35.73 -10.15
CA ALA A 81 8.50 -36.77 -10.83
C ALA A 81 9.81 -36.21 -11.43
N CYS A 82 9.73 -35.05 -12.08
CA CYS A 82 10.87 -34.38 -12.69
C CYS A 82 11.96 -33.95 -11.69
N ALA A 83 11.57 -33.53 -10.48
CA ALA A 83 12.51 -33.13 -9.43
C ALA A 83 13.21 -34.34 -8.82
N TYR A 84 12.49 -35.45 -8.67
CA TYR A 84 13.04 -36.70 -8.10
C TYR A 84 14.10 -37.34 -9.01
N VAL A 85 13.87 -37.39 -10.33
CA VAL A 85 14.83 -37.98 -11.28
C VAL A 85 15.99 -37.05 -11.65
N CYS A 86 16.03 -35.83 -11.11
CA CYS A 86 17.02 -34.85 -11.50
C CYS A 86 18.38 -35.18 -10.84
N PRO A 87 19.45 -35.45 -11.62
CA PRO A 87 20.77 -35.73 -11.05
C PRO A 87 21.42 -34.50 -10.40
N SER A 88 20.89 -33.30 -10.70
CA SER A 88 21.34 -32.04 -10.11
C SER A 88 20.51 -31.64 -8.86
N SER A 89 19.59 -32.50 -8.39
CA SER A 89 18.73 -32.24 -7.22
C SER A 89 17.97 -30.90 -7.30
N ILE A 90 17.56 -30.47 -8.50
CA ILE A 90 16.88 -29.18 -8.71
C ILE A 90 15.41 -29.30 -8.29
N PRO A 91 14.89 -28.43 -7.40
CA PRO A 91 13.50 -28.47 -6.95
C PRO A 91 12.55 -27.87 -8.00
N LEU A 92 12.44 -28.49 -9.17
CA LEU A 92 11.70 -28.01 -10.35
C LEU A 92 10.25 -27.60 -10.02
N VAL A 93 9.54 -28.37 -9.20
CA VAL A 93 8.14 -28.09 -8.83
C VAL A 93 8.00 -26.81 -8.02
N GLN A 94 8.97 -26.44 -7.20
CA GLN A 94 8.92 -25.18 -6.45
C GLN A 94 8.94 -23.97 -7.39
N TYR A 95 9.79 -24.02 -8.42
CA TYR A 95 9.82 -22.98 -9.46
C TYR A 95 8.51 -22.88 -10.24
N TYR A 96 7.88 -24.03 -10.57
CA TYR A 96 6.60 -24.03 -11.27
C TYR A 96 5.46 -23.51 -10.42
N ARG A 97 5.41 -23.87 -9.13
CA ARG A 97 4.42 -23.34 -8.18
C ARG A 97 4.56 -21.83 -8.04
N HIS A 98 5.78 -21.34 -7.90
CA HIS A 98 6.07 -19.92 -7.87
C HIS A 98 5.59 -19.23 -9.14
N ALA A 99 6.00 -19.71 -10.32
CA ALA A 99 5.61 -19.13 -11.60
C ALA A 99 4.08 -19.13 -11.81
N LYS A 100 3.37 -20.21 -11.47
CA LYS A 100 1.90 -20.24 -11.51
C LYS A 100 1.26 -19.25 -10.54
N GLY A 101 1.83 -19.09 -9.35
CA GLY A 101 1.39 -18.12 -8.35
C GLY A 101 1.50 -16.70 -8.87
N GLU A 102 2.67 -16.34 -9.40
CA GLU A 102 2.97 -15.03 -9.99
C GLU A 102 2.04 -14.70 -11.16
N ILE A 103 1.85 -15.65 -12.08
CA ILE A 103 0.90 -15.49 -13.18
C ILE A 103 -0.51 -15.23 -12.67
N LYS A 104 -0.95 -15.99 -11.66
CA LYS A 104 -2.29 -15.84 -11.09
C LYS A 104 -2.44 -14.46 -10.44
N GLU A 105 -1.41 -13.98 -9.75
CA GLU A 105 -1.38 -12.64 -9.17
C GLU A 105 -1.46 -11.56 -10.25
N GLN A 106 -0.65 -11.65 -11.30
CA GLN A 106 -0.68 -10.73 -12.45
C GLN A 106 -2.04 -10.67 -13.13
N ARG A 107 -2.70 -11.82 -13.32
CA ARG A 107 -4.07 -11.87 -13.86
C ARG A 107 -5.07 -11.19 -12.94
N LEU A 108 -5.01 -11.46 -11.63
CA LEU A 108 -5.89 -10.83 -10.65
C LEU A 108 -5.69 -9.31 -10.57
N GLU A 109 -4.47 -8.82 -10.70
CA GLU A 109 -4.17 -7.39 -10.76
C GLU A 109 -4.72 -6.75 -12.04
N THR A 110 -4.54 -7.41 -13.17
CA THR A 110 -5.08 -6.97 -14.47
C THR A 110 -6.60 -6.87 -14.42
N GLU A 111 -7.29 -7.90 -13.94
CA GLU A 111 -8.76 -7.88 -13.75
C GLU A 111 -9.24 -6.77 -12.81
N LYS A 112 -8.51 -6.53 -11.71
CA LYS A 112 -8.82 -5.42 -10.79
C LYS A 112 -8.66 -4.07 -11.48
N SER A 113 -7.60 -3.91 -12.28
CA SER A 113 -7.32 -2.68 -13.02
C SER A 113 -8.37 -2.42 -14.11
N ASP A 114 -8.77 -3.44 -14.86
CA ASP A 114 -9.81 -3.35 -15.89
C ASP A 114 -11.17 -3.04 -15.28
N ARG A 115 -11.51 -3.70 -14.17
CA ARG A 115 -12.75 -3.40 -13.44
C ARG A 115 -12.80 -1.95 -12.94
N ALA A 116 -11.66 -1.41 -12.51
CA ALA A 116 -11.57 -0.01 -12.10
C ALA A 116 -11.72 0.94 -13.31
N ARG A 117 -11.08 0.62 -14.43
CA ARG A 117 -11.17 1.37 -15.70
C ARG A 117 -12.61 1.43 -16.21
N ILE A 118 -13.29 0.28 -16.33
CA ILE A 118 -14.68 0.19 -16.79
C ILE A 118 -15.61 1.06 -15.92
N ARG A 119 -15.41 1.05 -14.59
CA ARG A 119 -16.20 1.88 -13.67
C ARG A 119 -15.93 3.38 -13.84
N PHE A 120 -14.68 3.74 -14.15
CA PHE A 120 -14.29 5.13 -14.37
C PHE A 120 -14.86 5.65 -15.69
N GLU A 121 -14.71 4.90 -16.78
CA GLU A 121 -15.27 5.19 -18.10
C GLU A 121 -16.80 5.37 -18.02
N ALA A 122 -17.51 4.41 -17.40
CA ALA A 122 -18.96 4.52 -17.21
C ALA A 122 -19.39 5.75 -16.37
N ARG A 123 -18.54 6.21 -15.43
CA ARG A 123 -18.79 7.44 -14.67
C ARG A 123 -18.57 8.68 -15.54
N GLN A 124 -17.53 8.71 -16.37
CA GLN A 124 -17.26 9.81 -17.28
C GLN A 124 -18.39 9.96 -18.30
N GLU A 125 -18.81 8.87 -18.95
CA GLU A 125 -19.91 8.88 -19.91
C GLU A 125 -21.22 9.41 -19.32
N ARG A 126 -21.52 9.06 -18.05
CA ARG A 126 -22.70 9.60 -17.36
C ARG A 126 -22.56 11.12 -17.14
N LEU A 127 -21.39 11.58 -16.68
CA LEU A 127 -21.15 13.01 -16.45
C LEU A 127 -21.18 13.82 -17.75
N GLU A 128 -20.63 13.27 -18.84
CA GLU A 128 -20.63 13.88 -20.16
C GLU A 128 -22.05 13.98 -20.72
N ARG A 129 -22.88 12.94 -20.61
CA ARG A 129 -24.29 13.00 -21.00
C ARG A 129 -25.06 14.07 -20.21
N GLU A 130 -24.90 14.10 -18.89
CA GLU A 130 -25.52 15.14 -18.06
C GLU A 130 -25.05 16.56 -18.40
N ALA A 131 -23.76 16.73 -18.74
CA ALA A 131 -23.21 18.01 -19.16
C ALA A 131 -23.76 18.43 -20.53
N GLN A 132 -23.78 17.52 -21.50
CA GLN A 132 -24.37 17.75 -22.84
C GLN A 132 -25.86 18.11 -22.74
N GLU A 133 -26.63 17.42 -21.90
CA GLU A 133 -28.04 17.77 -21.65
C GLU A 133 -28.19 19.16 -21.03
N LYS A 134 -27.35 19.51 -20.05
CA LYS A 134 -27.35 20.84 -19.41
C LYS A 134 -26.98 21.93 -20.42
N GLU A 135 -25.98 21.70 -21.26
CA GLU A 135 -25.57 22.62 -22.32
C GLU A 135 -26.64 22.77 -23.41
N ALA A 136 -27.26 21.67 -23.86
CA ALA A 136 -28.37 21.71 -24.80
C ALA A 136 -29.58 22.48 -24.24
N LYS A 137 -29.92 22.26 -22.96
CA LYS A 137 -30.96 23.03 -22.26
C LYS A 137 -30.60 24.52 -22.15
N ARG A 138 -29.33 24.88 -21.91
CA ARG A 138 -28.86 26.28 -21.87
C ARG A 138 -28.96 26.93 -23.25
N LYS A 139 -28.50 26.25 -24.30
CA LYS A 139 -28.60 26.73 -25.70
C LYS A 139 -30.05 26.93 -26.12
N ALA A 140 -30.93 25.94 -25.88
CA ALA A 140 -32.35 26.06 -26.17
C ALA A 140 -33.04 27.23 -25.43
N ARG A 141 -32.67 27.49 -24.17
CA ARG A 141 -33.16 28.67 -23.42
C ARG A 141 -32.64 29.98 -24.00
N ALA A 142 -31.36 30.04 -24.40
CA ALA A 142 -30.78 31.23 -25.03
C ALA A 142 -31.43 31.51 -26.39
N ASP A 143 -31.63 30.49 -27.22
CA ASP A 143 -32.26 30.61 -28.53
C ASP A 143 -33.74 31.04 -28.41
N ALA A 144 -34.47 30.48 -27.43
CA ALA A 144 -35.85 30.90 -27.14
C ALA A 144 -35.91 32.35 -26.63
N ALA A 145 -34.98 32.76 -25.77
CA ALA A 145 -34.87 34.15 -25.31
C ALA A 145 -34.54 35.12 -26.45
N ALA A 146 -33.62 34.74 -27.35
CA ALA A 146 -33.28 35.55 -28.53
C ALA A 146 -34.46 35.67 -29.50
N LYS A 147 -35.22 34.59 -29.75
CA LYS A 147 -36.44 34.62 -30.56
C LYS A 147 -37.52 35.51 -29.94
N MET A 148 -37.77 35.38 -28.64
CA MET A 148 -38.73 36.24 -27.92
C MET A 148 -38.31 37.72 -27.92
N GLN A 149 -37.00 38.00 -27.86
CA GLN A 149 -36.50 39.37 -27.98
C GLN A 149 -36.64 39.91 -29.41
N ALA A 150 -36.40 39.10 -30.44
CA ALA A 150 -36.62 39.47 -31.83
C ALA A 150 -38.12 39.73 -32.13
N GLU A 151 -39.01 38.88 -31.62
CA GLU A 151 -40.46 39.07 -31.71
C GLU A 151 -40.90 40.32 -30.94
N LYS A 152 -40.42 40.56 -29.71
CA LYS A 152 -40.70 41.80 -28.97
C LYS A 152 -40.13 43.05 -29.65
N ALA A 153 -38.96 42.97 -30.26
CA ALA A 153 -38.39 44.06 -31.04
C ALA A 153 -39.26 44.36 -32.26
N SER A 154 -39.76 43.33 -32.96
CA SER A 154 -40.69 43.50 -34.09
C SER A 154 -42.06 44.07 -33.68
N LEU A 155 -42.55 43.72 -32.47
CA LEU A 155 -43.79 44.27 -31.91
C LEU A 155 -43.61 45.69 -31.34
N ALA A 156 -42.42 46.04 -30.86
CA ALA A 156 -42.10 47.38 -30.34
C ALA A 156 -41.94 48.42 -31.46
N THR A 157 -41.54 48.03 -32.68
CA THR A 157 -41.53 48.94 -33.85
C THR A 157 -42.94 49.29 -34.33
N ALA A 158 -43.97 48.56 -33.90
CA ALA A 158 -45.38 48.84 -34.22
C ALA A 158 -46.10 49.74 -33.18
N GLN A 159 -45.48 50.05 -32.03
CA GLN A 159 -46.11 50.78 -30.91
C GLN A 159 -45.41 52.09 -30.50
N ASN A 160 -44.64 52.73 -31.39
CA ASN A 160 -44.18 54.11 -31.17
C ASN A 160 -45.00 55.10 -32.01
N ALA A 161 -46.26 55.29 -31.61
CA ALA A 161 -46.99 56.53 -31.75
C ALA A 161 -47.74 56.75 -30.42
N ASP A 162 -47.46 57.90 -29.82
CA ASP A 162 -48.01 58.50 -28.58
C ASP A 162 -47.43 58.16 -27.19
N THR A 163 -47.15 59.26 -26.48
CA THR A 163 -46.60 59.43 -25.12
C THR A 163 -47.62 60.27 -24.31
N PRO A 164 -47.44 60.64 -23.01
CA PRO A 164 -46.87 59.98 -21.82
C PRO A 164 -47.77 60.08 -20.54
N SER A 165 -47.30 59.40 -19.47
CA SER A 165 -47.34 59.81 -18.05
C SER A 165 -48.55 59.46 -17.15
N GLY A 166 -48.25 58.78 -16.02
CA GLY A 166 -49.14 58.61 -14.87
C GLY A 166 -48.47 57.88 -13.70
N LYS A 167 -48.50 58.48 -12.51
CA LYS A 167 -47.74 58.17 -11.27
C LYS A 167 -48.26 56.97 -10.45
N ALA A 168 -47.33 56.43 -9.63
CA ALA A 168 -47.45 55.94 -8.23
C ALA A 168 -48.50 54.86 -7.85
N ASN A 169 -48.07 53.75 -7.23
CA ASN A 169 -48.00 53.62 -5.76
C ASN A 169 -47.42 52.27 -5.27
N ASN A 170 -46.74 52.35 -4.13
CA ASN A 170 -46.21 51.23 -3.34
C ASN A 170 -47.33 50.38 -2.72
N THR A 171 -47.17 49.05 -2.71
CA THR A 171 -47.77 48.20 -1.68
C THR A 171 -46.79 47.09 -1.32
N ALA A 172 -46.33 47.15 -0.07
CA ALA A 172 -45.49 46.14 0.54
C ALA A 172 -46.23 44.79 0.57
N THR A 173 -45.68 43.79 -0.11
CA THR A 173 -46.03 42.38 0.09
C THR A 173 -44.76 41.69 0.57
N GLN A 174 -44.74 41.35 1.86
CA GLN A 174 -43.60 40.69 2.49
C GLN A 174 -43.42 39.27 1.94
N ASP A 175 -42.16 38.94 1.68
CA ASP A 175 -41.66 37.74 1.03
C ASP A 175 -42.02 36.41 1.72
N PRO A 176 -42.64 35.43 1.03
CA PRO A 176 -42.78 34.05 1.51
C PRO A 176 -41.47 33.25 1.48
N LYS A 177 -40.35 33.86 1.07
CA LYS A 177 -39.04 33.17 0.90
C LYS A 177 -38.18 33.14 2.17
N LYS A 178 -38.36 34.07 3.11
CA LYS A 178 -37.57 34.10 4.36
C LYS A 178 -38.01 33.01 5.34
N ALA A 179 -39.31 32.75 5.43
CA ALA A 179 -39.86 31.66 6.25
C ALA A 179 -39.43 30.26 5.77
N ALA A 180 -39.21 30.07 4.46
CA ALA A 180 -38.75 28.80 3.90
C ALA A 180 -37.27 28.50 4.21
N ILE A 181 -36.44 29.53 4.41
CA ILE A 181 -35.00 29.39 4.69
C ILE A 181 -34.76 29.07 6.16
N GLU A 182 -35.52 29.66 7.08
CA GLU A 182 -35.49 29.30 8.51
C GLU A 182 -36.02 27.89 8.78
N ALA A 183 -37.09 27.46 8.08
CA ALA A 183 -37.61 26.11 8.18
C ALA A 183 -36.61 25.04 7.66
N ALA A 184 -35.74 25.41 6.70
CA ALA A 184 -34.69 24.53 6.18
C ALA A 184 -33.47 24.44 7.11
N LEU A 185 -33.16 25.51 7.87
CA LEU A 185 -32.09 25.53 8.87
C LEU A 185 -32.48 24.75 10.14
N ALA A 186 -33.73 24.82 10.58
CA ALA A 186 -34.25 24.06 11.72
C ALA A 186 -34.26 22.53 11.46
N ARG A 187 -34.53 22.10 10.22
CA ARG A 187 -34.49 20.67 9.83
C ARG A 187 -33.08 20.09 9.72
N LYS A 188 -32.06 20.91 9.48
CA LYS A 188 -30.65 20.47 9.50
C LYS A 188 -30.11 20.32 10.92
N GLN A 189 -30.52 21.18 11.84
CA GLN A 189 -30.09 21.11 13.24
C GLN A 189 -30.73 19.94 14.00
N ALA A 190 -32.00 19.62 13.71
CA ALA A 190 -32.70 18.48 14.31
C ALA A 190 -32.19 17.10 13.85
N ASN A 191 -31.38 17.00 12.80
CA ASN A 191 -30.81 15.74 12.31
C ASN A 191 -29.37 15.50 12.80
N THR A 192 -28.88 16.33 13.73
CA THR A 192 -27.54 16.24 14.34
C THR A 192 -27.54 15.66 15.75
N GLU A 193 -28.70 15.38 16.36
CA GLU A 193 -28.81 14.92 17.75
C GLU A 193 -29.69 13.68 17.96
N ALA A 194 -30.08 12.97 16.89
CA ALA A 194 -30.74 11.67 16.99
C ALA A 194 -29.86 10.59 16.35
N ALA A 195 -28.93 10.04 17.13
CA ALA A 195 -28.20 8.83 16.79
C ALA A 195 -29.13 7.62 16.98
N PRO A 196 -29.43 6.82 15.93
CA PRO A 196 -29.98 5.49 16.11
C PRO A 196 -28.81 4.52 16.33
N THR A 197 -28.85 3.89 17.50
CA THR A 197 -28.14 2.66 17.81
C THR A 197 -28.55 1.56 16.83
N LEU A 198 -27.61 1.10 16.00
CA LEU A 198 -27.67 -0.20 15.34
C LEU A 198 -26.24 -0.71 15.18
N ALA A 199 -25.94 -1.72 15.99
CA ALA A 199 -24.82 -2.62 15.78
C ALA A 199 -24.97 -3.29 14.41
N THR A 200 -23.91 -3.27 13.62
CA THR A 200 -23.31 -4.41 12.90
C THR A 200 -22.25 -3.86 11.94
N SER A 201 -20.99 -3.99 12.32
CA SER A 201 -19.92 -4.52 11.48
C SER A 201 -18.61 -4.33 12.24
N ALA A 202 -18.13 -5.43 12.83
CA ALA A 202 -16.79 -5.56 13.34
C ALA A 202 -15.78 -5.11 12.26
N GLU A 203 -15.11 -3.99 12.50
CA GLU A 203 -13.85 -3.69 11.84
C GLU A 203 -12.75 -4.48 12.56
N PRO A 204 -11.79 -5.05 11.81
CA PRO A 204 -10.85 -6.03 12.35
C PRO A 204 -10.05 -5.37 13.47
N GLU A 205 -10.00 -6.00 14.63
CA GLU A 205 -9.10 -5.61 15.73
C GLU A 205 -7.66 -5.74 15.21
N LYS A 206 -7.14 -4.64 14.65
CA LYS A 206 -5.73 -4.55 14.30
C LYS A 206 -4.94 -4.77 15.59
N SER A 207 -3.98 -5.68 15.52
CA SER A 207 -3.13 -6.01 16.66
C SER A 207 -2.45 -4.74 17.20
N ILE A 208 -2.12 -4.75 18.50
CA ILE A 208 -1.47 -3.60 19.16
C ILE A 208 -0.18 -3.22 18.40
N ASP A 209 0.52 -4.20 17.85
CA ASP A 209 1.76 -3.99 17.08
C ASP A 209 1.49 -3.37 15.70
N GLU A 210 0.41 -3.74 15.02
CA GLU A 210 -0.04 -3.02 13.81
C GLU A 210 -0.42 -1.56 14.11
N LEU A 211 -1.04 -1.30 15.26
CA LEU A 211 -1.39 0.07 15.68
C LEU A 211 -0.15 0.90 16.01
N LYS A 212 0.89 0.30 16.60
CA LYS A 212 2.21 0.94 16.80
C LYS A 212 2.86 1.29 15.47
N GLU A 213 2.92 0.35 14.54
CA GLU A 213 3.51 0.60 13.22
C GLU A 213 2.76 1.71 12.45
N LEU A 214 1.43 1.73 12.53
CA LEU A 214 0.62 2.77 11.90
C LEU A 214 0.87 4.14 12.51
N PHE A 215 1.08 4.22 13.82
CA PHE A 215 1.46 5.44 14.51
C PHE A 215 2.87 5.92 14.10
N GLU A 216 3.86 5.03 14.10
CA GLU A 216 5.23 5.36 13.68
C GLU A 216 5.30 5.79 12.20
N LYS A 217 4.60 5.08 11.32
CA LYS A 217 4.47 5.47 9.89
C LYS A 217 3.77 6.82 9.72
N ALA A 218 2.82 7.17 10.58
CA ALA A 218 2.17 8.47 10.57
C ALA A 218 3.08 9.59 11.09
N GLN A 219 3.89 9.33 12.13
CA GLN A 219 4.90 10.25 12.63
C GLN A 219 5.99 10.55 11.58
N LEU A 220 6.55 9.52 10.96
CA LEU A 220 7.57 9.69 9.91
C LEU A 220 7.07 10.50 8.71
N LYS A 221 5.77 10.44 8.40
CA LYS A 221 5.15 11.26 7.35
C LYS A 221 4.98 12.71 7.79
N LEU A 222 4.66 12.94 9.06
CA LEU A 222 4.55 14.28 9.61
C LEU A 222 5.93 14.96 9.63
N ASP A 223 6.98 14.26 10.07
CA ASP A 223 8.35 14.80 10.11
C ASP A 223 8.82 15.23 8.72
N LYS A 224 8.62 14.39 7.70
CA LYS A 224 8.92 14.74 6.29
C LYS A 224 8.14 15.96 5.79
N MET A 225 6.92 16.16 6.28
CA MET A 225 6.11 17.32 5.90
C MET A 225 6.53 18.59 6.64
N ILE A 226 7.04 18.46 7.86
CA ILE A 226 7.64 19.57 8.62
C ILE A 226 8.95 20.01 7.94
N ASP A 227 9.81 19.06 7.59
CA ASP A 227 11.05 19.32 6.83
C ASP A 227 10.74 20.07 5.51
N ALA A 228 9.74 19.60 4.75
CA ALA A 228 9.32 20.23 3.51
C ALA A 228 8.72 21.65 3.70
N LEU A 229 8.10 21.91 4.86
CA LEU A 229 7.56 23.23 5.21
C LEU A 229 8.71 24.19 5.59
N GLU A 230 9.72 23.71 6.31
CA GLU A 230 10.92 24.48 6.63
C GLU A 230 11.73 24.83 5.37
N ASP A 231 11.91 23.88 4.45
CA ASP A 231 12.54 24.10 3.15
C ASP A 231 11.76 25.11 2.30
N ALA A 232 10.42 25.04 2.32
CA ALA A 232 9.57 25.99 1.60
C ALA A 232 9.60 27.39 2.21
N LYS A 233 9.71 27.52 3.53
CA LYS A 233 9.92 28.82 4.19
C LYS A 233 11.26 29.45 3.79
N ALA A 234 12.29 28.64 3.58
CA ALA A 234 13.62 29.11 3.19
C ALA A 234 13.74 29.46 1.69
N ASN A 235 13.08 28.69 0.81
CA ASN A 235 13.37 28.74 -0.64
C ASN A 235 12.15 29.04 -1.55
N ALA A 236 10.90 28.92 -1.07
CA ALA A 236 9.70 29.05 -1.91
C ALA A 236 8.44 29.49 -1.12
N PRO A 237 8.24 30.81 -0.87
CA PRO A 237 7.18 31.31 0.02
C PRO A 237 5.75 31.06 -0.50
N ASP A 238 5.55 30.91 -1.81
CA ASP A 238 4.23 30.75 -2.43
C ASP A 238 3.50 29.44 -2.00
N ASN A 239 4.25 28.41 -1.62
CA ASN A 239 3.70 27.10 -1.24
C ASN A 239 3.52 26.91 0.27
N VAL A 240 3.97 27.88 1.08
CA VAL A 240 4.01 27.78 2.56
C VAL A 240 2.59 27.62 3.14
N ALA A 241 1.62 28.39 2.66
CA ALA A 241 0.23 28.30 3.16
C ALA A 241 -0.42 26.94 2.86
N LYS A 242 -0.06 26.30 1.74
CA LYS A 242 -0.57 24.97 1.36
C LYS A 242 0.08 23.87 2.20
N LEU A 243 1.39 23.98 2.44
CA LEU A 243 2.14 23.04 3.28
C LEU A 243 1.76 23.15 4.75
N GLN A 244 1.50 24.36 5.27
CA GLN A 244 0.98 24.57 6.62
C GLN A 244 -0.35 23.83 6.86
N ARG A 245 -1.32 23.97 5.96
CA ARG A 245 -2.61 23.24 6.05
C ARG A 245 -2.43 21.73 5.92
N ALA A 246 -1.45 21.29 5.12
CA ALA A 246 -1.13 19.87 4.99
C ALA A 246 -0.50 19.29 6.27
N VAL A 247 0.38 20.05 6.92
CA VAL A 247 0.97 19.68 8.22
C VAL A 247 -0.11 19.62 9.30
N GLU A 248 -0.95 20.64 9.43
CA GLU A 248 -2.05 20.67 10.41
C GLU A 248 -3.00 19.47 10.26
N LYS A 249 -3.38 19.13 9.02
CA LYS A 249 -4.21 17.96 8.74
C LYS A 249 -3.53 16.63 9.11
N ASN A 250 -2.21 16.52 8.93
CA ASN A 250 -1.49 15.30 9.30
C ASN A 250 -1.17 15.23 10.80
N GLN A 251 -1.01 16.37 11.48
CA GLN A 251 -0.96 16.43 12.95
C GLN A 251 -2.24 15.84 13.56
N LEU A 252 -3.41 16.20 13.03
CA LEU A 252 -4.68 15.60 13.48
C LEU A 252 -4.72 14.07 13.28
N ARG A 253 -4.17 13.56 12.18
CA ARG A 253 -4.09 12.12 11.90
C ARG A 253 -3.14 11.38 12.84
N VAL A 254 -1.98 11.98 13.15
CA VAL A 254 -1.04 11.44 14.14
C VAL A 254 -1.68 11.40 15.52
N ASN A 255 -2.41 12.45 15.91
CA ASN A 255 -3.13 12.50 17.18
C ASN A 255 -4.22 11.43 17.26
N GLN A 256 -4.97 11.20 16.18
CA GLN A 256 -5.95 10.12 16.11
C GLN A 256 -5.29 8.73 16.20
N ALA A 257 -4.19 8.50 15.48
CA ALA A 257 -3.44 7.25 15.57
C ALA A 257 -2.88 6.99 16.97
N LYS A 258 -2.36 8.04 17.63
CA LYS A 258 -1.89 7.99 19.03
C LYS A 258 -3.01 7.61 19.99
N GLN A 259 -4.18 8.24 19.86
CA GLN A 259 -5.33 7.93 20.70
C GLN A 259 -5.80 6.47 20.52
N ASN A 260 -5.77 5.95 19.29
CA ASN A 260 -6.15 4.56 19.03
C ASN A 260 -5.15 3.58 19.65
N TYR A 261 -3.85 3.85 19.52
CA TYR A 261 -2.80 3.06 20.16
C TYR A 261 -2.89 3.09 21.70
N GLU A 262 -3.07 4.26 22.30
CA GLU A 262 -3.20 4.40 23.75
C GLU A 262 -4.47 3.74 24.29
N LYS A 263 -5.59 3.79 23.55
CA LYS A 263 -6.81 3.07 23.92
C LYS A 263 -6.58 1.56 23.88
N ALA A 264 -5.97 1.04 22.82
CA ALA A 264 -5.65 -0.38 22.71
C ALA A 264 -4.69 -0.85 23.81
N ARG A 265 -3.69 -0.02 24.14
CA ARG A 265 -2.75 -0.28 25.26
C ARG A 265 -3.45 -0.30 26.61
N LYS A 266 -4.34 0.66 26.90
CA LYS A 266 -5.09 0.71 28.17
C LYS A 266 -6.05 -0.46 28.34
N VAL A 267 -6.64 -0.93 27.25
CA VAL A 267 -7.49 -2.15 27.26
C VAL A 267 -6.66 -3.38 27.58
N ALA A 268 -5.42 -3.47 27.07
CA ALA A 268 -4.49 -4.54 27.42
C ALA A 268 -4.00 -4.47 28.88
N GLU A 269 -3.75 -3.26 29.41
CA GLU A 269 -3.34 -3.05 30.80
C GLU A 269 -4.48 -3.36 31.81
N ASN A 270 -5.75 -3.13 31.45
CA ASN A 270 -6.91 -3.39 32.32
C ASN A 270 -7.40 -4.85 32.33
N ASN A 271 -6.88 -5.74 31.47
CA ASN A 271 -7.36 -7.11 31.31
C ASN A 271 -6.40 -8.20 31.88
N GLN A 272 -5.58 -7.89 32.88
CA GLN A 272 -4.84 -8.93 33.61
C GLN A 272 -5.63 -9.50 34.80
N PRO A 273 -5.86 -10.82 34.87
CA PRO A 273 -6.00 -11.54 36.14
C PRO A 273 -4.62 -11.84 36.73
N SER A 274 -4.51 -11.64 38.04
CA SER A 274 -3.32 -11.90 38.86
C SER A 274 -3.00 -13.39 39.03
N ALA A 275 -1.78 -13.82 38.71
CA ALA A 275 -0.99 -14.84 39.45
C ALA A 275 0.46 -14.94 38.91
N SER A 276 1.45 -14.82 39.81
CA SER A 276 2.89 -15.05 39.59
C SER A 276 3.27 -16.54 39.79
N PRO A 277 4.56 -16.95 39.73
CA PRO A 277 5.53 -16.82 38.65
C PRO A 277 6.22 -18.17 38.33
N ALA A 278 6.48 -18.50 37.07
CA ALA A 278 7.60 -19.35 36.61
C ALA A 278 7.43 -19.68 35.13
N THR A 279 8.17 -18.97 34.28
CA THR A 279 9.06 -19.56 33.26
C THR A 279 9.68 -18.39 32.51
N SER A 280 11.00 -18.42 32.45
CA SER A 280 11.84 -17.48 31.72
C SER A 280 11.42 -17.41 30.25
N SER A 281 10.69 -16.37 29.87
CA SER A 281 10.56 -15.98 28.47
C SER A 281 11.85 -15.26 28.07
N THR A 282 12.73 -15.97 27.38
CA THR A 282 13.77 -15.36 26.57
C THR A 282 13.08 -14.48 25.54
N ALA A 283 13.00 -13.19 25.82
CA ALA A 283 12.71 -12.20 24.80
C ALA A 283 13.83 -12.31 23.75
N LEU A 284 13.48 -12.51 22.48
CA LEU A 284 14.41 -12.49 21.37
C LEU A 284 15.15 -11.14 21.36
N GLN A 285 16.32 -11.11 21.99
CA GLN A 285 17.37 -10.17 21.63
C GLN A 285 17.98 -10.68 20.32
N PRO A 286 18.28 -9.80 19.36
CA PRO A 286 19.05 -10.20 18.18
C PRO A 286 20.35 -10.87 18.63
N SER A 287 20.67 -12.00 18.01
CA SER A 287 21.87 -12.76 18.37
C SER A 287 23.12 -11.89 18.16
N LEU A 288 24.16 -12.06 19.00
CA LEU A 288 25.40 -11.27 18.90
C LEU A 288 26.01 -11.36 17.49
N GLU A 289 25.87 -12.51 16.84
CA GLU A 289 26.28 -12.77 15.47
C GLU A 289 25.53 -11.89 14.45
N GLU A 290 24.22 -11.72 14.60
CA GLU A 290 23.43 -10.83 13.75
C GLU A 290 23.86 -9.36 13.91
N LEU A 291 24.06 -8.91 15.16
CA LEU A 291 24.53 -7.55 15.46
C LEU A 291 25.92 -7.27 14.86
N HIS A 292 26.83 -8.25 14.90
CA HIS A 292 28.15 -8.17 14.26
C HIS A 292 28.03 -8.02 12.74
N VAL A 293 27.20 -8.84 12.08
CA VAL A 293 26.96 -8.75 10.63
C VAL A 293 26.32 -7.40 10.24
N HIS A 294 25.43 -6.87 11.07
CA HIS A 294 24.84 -5.55 10.85
C HIS A 294 25.86 -4.42 10.99
N LEU A 295 26.77 -4.51 11.95
CA LEU A 295 27.88 -3.58 12.11
C LEU A 295 28.82 -3.58 10.90
N GLU A 296 29.25 -4.75 10.47
CA GLU A 296 30.15 -4.91 9.33
C GLU A 296 29.54 -4.33 8.05
N LYS A 297 28.25 -4.57 7.80
CA LYS A 297 27.52 -3.97 6.67
C LYS A 297 27.43 -2.45 6.78
N ALA A 298 27.24 -1.90 7.99
CA ALA A 298 27.16 -0.47 8.21
C ALA A 298 28.53 0.22 8.01
N GLN A 299 29.62 -0.41 8.45
CA GLN A 299 31.00 0.04 8.24
C GLN A 299 31.38 0.03 6.76
N ASN A 300 31.15 -1.10 6.06
CA ASN A 300 31.40 -1.22 4.62
C ASN A 300 30.66 -0.15 3.79
N LYS A 301 29.44 0.22 4.22
CA LYS A 301 28.67 1.28 3.57
C LYS A 301 29.27 2.66 3.82
N LEU A 302 29.74 2.92 5.04
CA LEU A 302 30.39 4.18 5.40
C LEU A 302 31.68 4.35 4.59
N GLU A 303 32.50 3.31 4.49
CA GLU A 303 33.75 3.33 3.71
C GLU A 303 33.50 3.70 2.25
N LYS A 304 32.54 3.04 1.58
CA LYS A 304 32.15 3.38 0.21
C LYS A 304 31.67 4.83 0.05
N MET A 305 30.99 5.38 1.05
CA MET A 305 30.54 6.77 1.03
C MET A 305 31.68 7.76 1.29
N GLU A 306 32.68 7.39 2.10
CA GLU A 306 33.89 8.19 2.31
C GLU A 306 34.81 8.17 1.07
N GLU A 307 34.91 7.04 0.38
CA GLU A 307 35.58 6.93 -0.93
C GLU A 307 34.91 7.80 -1.97
N ALA A 308 33.58 7.73 -2.09
CA ALA A 308 32.81 8.59 -2.99
C ALA A 308 32.98 10.09 -2.66
N LEU A 309 33.13 10.45 -1.37
CA LEU A 309 33.41 11.82 -0.95
C LEU A 309 34.83 12.24 -1.34
N LYS A 310 35.84 11.36 -1.21
CA LYS A 310 37.22 11.61 -1.65
C LYS A 310 37.28 11.83 -3.16
N GLU A 311 36.58 11.02 -3.94
CA GLU A 311 36.51 11.13 -5.40
C GLU A 311 35.73 12.39 -5.84
N ALA A 312 34.65 12.73 -5.14
CA ALA A 312 33.89 13.96 -5.41
C ALA A 312 34.71 15.23 -5.12
N LYS A 313 35.61 15.20 -4.12
CA LYS A 313 36.53 16.32 -3.84
C LYS A 313 37.53 16.57 -4.96
N SER A 314 37.90 15.57 -5.75
CA SER A 314 38.80 15.73 -6.89
C SER A 314 38.08 16.10 -8.20
N ASN A 315 36.85 15.64 -8.40
CA ASN A 315 36.21 15.66 -9.73
C ASN A 315 34.90 16.49 -9.82
N THR A 316 34.18 16.73 -8.71
CA THR A 316 32.85 17.36 -8.75
C THR A 316 32.55 18.21 -7.50
N PRO A 317 32.78 19.54 -7.51
CA PRO A 317 32.61 20.40 -6.34
C PRO A 317 31.15 20.54 -5.85
N ASP A 318 30.17 20.47 -6.76
CA ASP A 318 28.74 20.68 -6.44
C ASP A 318 28.11 19.53 -5.62
N ALA A 319 28.72 18.33 -5.62
CA ALA A 319 28.22 17.16 -4.90
C ALA A 319 28.76 17.03 -3.46
N ILE A 320 29.73 17.87 -3.07
CA ILE A 320 30.50 17.72 -1.83
C ILE A 320 29.61 17.90 -0.59
N GLU A 321 28.79 18.96 -0.53
CA GLU A 321 27.97 19.23 0.66
C GLU A 321 26.93 18.13 0.91
N LYS A 322 26.34 17.59 -0.17
CA LYS A 322 25.34 16.52 -0.09
C LYS A 322 25.98 15.20 0.38
N LEU A 323 27.16 14.87 -0.15
CA LEU A 323 27.92 13.69 0.26
C LEU A 323 28.45 13.82 1.70
N GLN A 324 28.90 15.01 2.11
CA GLN A 324 29.30 15.28 3.49
C GLN A 324 28.16 15.08 4.49
N ARG A 325 26.96 15.61 4.22
CA ARG A 325 25.76 15.38 5.06
C ARG A 325 25.36 13.90 5.11
N ALA A 326 25.54 13.18 4.00
CA ALA A 326 25.23 11.76 3.94
C ALA A 326 26.24 10.91 4.74
N VAL A 327 27.53 11.27 4.70
CA VAL A 327 28.58 10.62 5.51
C VAL A 327 28.38 10.90 7.00
N THR A 328 28.09 12.15 7.41
CA THR A 328 27.84 12.46 8.83
C THR A 328 26.64 11.71 9.39
N LYS A 329 25.55 11.59 8.62
CA LYS A 329 24.38 10.80 9.02
C LYS A 329 24.67 9.30 9.16
N ASN A 330 25.53 8.74 8.30
CA ASN A 330 25.90 7.33 8.43
C ASN A 330 26.93 7.08 9.53
N LYS A 331 27.78 8.06 9.88
CA LYS A 331 28.65 8.00 11.07
C LYS A 331 27.84 7.82 12.36
N VAL A 332 26.75 8.59 12.52
CA VAL A 332 25.84 8.44 13.66
C VAL A 332 25.20 7.05 13.70
N ARG A 333 24.88 6.47 12.54
CA ARG A 333 24.29 5.13 12.45
C ARG A 333 25.27 4.01 12.79
N VAL A 334 26.52 4.14 12.37
CA VAL A 334 27.58 3.19 12.73
C VAL A 334 27.88 3.27 14.22
N ALA A 335 27.95 4.48 14.79
CA ALA A 335 28.11 4.68 16.23
C ALA A 335 26.98 4.03 17.04
N ALA A 336 25.72 4.24 16.66
CA ALA A 336 24.57 3.63 17.32
C ALA A 336 24.56 2.09 17.20
N ALA A 337 24.96 1.54 16.05
CA ALA A 337 25.10 0.10 15.87
C ALA A 337 26.25 -0.48 16.73
N GLN A 338 27.31 0.29 16.95
CA GLN A 338 28.45 -0.11 17.75
C GLN A 338 28.14 -0.09 19.24
N GLU A 339 27.44 0.95 19.70
CA GLU A 339 26.90 1.02 21.05
C GLU A 339 25.94 -0.15 21.35
N ALA A 340 25.10 -0.54 20.38
CA ALA A 340 24.20 -1.68 20.53
C ALA A 340 24.95 -3.02 20.63
N TYR A 341 26.00 -3.21 19.84
CA TYR A 341 26.86 -4.40 19.93
C TYR A 341 27.64 -4.46 21.25
N ASP A 342 28.27 -3.35 21.65
CA ASP A 342 29.05 -3.26 22.88
C ASP A 342 28.18 -3.46 24.13
N HIS A 343 26.93 -2.99 24.09
CA HIS A 343 25.97 -3.20 25.16
C HIS A 343 25.61 -4.67 25.33
N VAL A 344 25.36 -5.39 24.23
CA VAL A 344 25.06 -6.84 24.28
C VAL A 344 26.30 -7.65 24.66
N LEU A 345 27.49 -7.26 24.18
CA LEU A 345 28.75 -7.87 24.56
C LEU A 345 29.01 -7.76 26.07
N LYS A 346 28.78 -6.57 26.65
CA LYS A 346 28.90 -6.36 28.11
C LYS A 346 27.88 -7.17 28.89
N GLN A 347 26.63 -7.23 28.42
CA GLN A 347 25.61 -8.06 29.05
C GLN A 347 26.00 -9.55 29.07
N GLN A 348 26.63 -10.07 28.01
CA GLN A 348 27.13 -11.46 27.99
C GLN A 348 28.32 -11.69 28.93
N GLN A 349 29.17 -10.68 29.13
CA GLN A 349 30.31 -10.73 30.05
C GLN A 349 29.91 -10.63 31.53
N GLU A 350 28.79 -9.95 31.84
CA GLU A 350 28.26 -9.88 33.21
C GLU A 350 27.45 -11.12 33.61
N THR A 351 26.98 -11.91 32.64
CA THR A 351 26.22 -13.16 32.86
C THR A 351 27.08 -14.43 32.95
N ASN A 352 28.37 -14.34 32.62
CA ASN A 352 29.36 -15.42 32.83
C ASN A 352 30.27 -15.08 34.01
#